data_AF-A0AA39XPY2-F1
#
_entry.id   AF-A0AA39XPY2-F1
#
_cell.length_a   1.000
_cell.length_b   1.000
_cell.length_c   1.000
_cell.angle_alpha   90.00
_cell.angle_beta   90.00
_cell.angle_gamma   90.00
#
_symmetry.space_group_name_H-M   'P 1'
#
loop_
_entity.id
_entity.type
_entity.pdbx_description
1 polymer ?
#
loop_
_entity_poly.entity_id
_entity_poly.type
_entity_poly.pdbx_seq_one_letter_code
_entity_poly.pdbx_strand_id
1 'polypeptide(L)'
;MSETSYSTFGAPIQITLQDEGVYEVTQLDSQSKFADLSFNEGNYSIDSGVGPVKFGGFIQENSLEIGVDVAIFGLSLGSFNGNIKDGLVIKVNVAAASGEIKLFIQQGNCIMASVDLRILGQTNIDRTVKILTL
;
A
#
# COMPACT_ATOMS: atom_id res chain seq x y z
N MET A 1 13.71 25.96 21.18
CA MET A 1 13.06 24.69 21.57
C MET A 1 12.17 24.30 20.40
N SER A 2 12.38 23.13 19.80
CA SER A 2 11.54 22.62 18.71
C SER A 2 10.34 21.87 19.30
N GLU A 3 9.14 22.16 18.80
CA GLU A 3 7.91 21.47 19.17
C GLU A 3 7.51 20.53 18.01
N THR A 4 7.28 19.25 18.32
CA THR A 4 6.87 18.22 17.35
C THR A 4 5.46 17.77 17.68
N SER A 5 4.59 17.70 16.68
CA SER A 5 3.22 17.20 16.83
C SER A 5 2.86 16.22 15.71
N TYR A 6 1.86 15.36 15.98
CA TYR A 6 1.34 14.34 15.07
C TYR A 6 -0.13 14.63 14.73
N SER A 7 -0.54 14.45 13.48
CA SER A 7 -1.93 14.63 13.02
C SER A 7 -2.40 13.42 12.20
N THR A 8 -3.65 13.02 12.40
CA THR A 8 -4.30 11.87 11.72
C THR A 8 -5.38 12.28 10.71
N PHE A 9 -5.48 13.56 10.36
CA PHE A 9 -6.38 14.02 9.30
C PHE A 9 -5.76 13.73 7.92
N GLY A 10 -5.73 12.45 7.52
CA GLY A 10 -5.08 11.98 6.28
C GLY A 10 -3.90 11.03 6.55
N ALA A 11 -2.92 11.00 5.66
CA ALA A 11 -1.68 10.25 5.87
C ALA A 11 -0.98 10.73 7.16
N PRO A 12 -0.36 9.84 7.95
CA PRO A 12 0.36 10.27 9.15
C PRO A 12 1.52 11.19 8.72
N ILE A 13 1.59 12.37 9.34
CA ILE A 13 2.65 13.35 9.08
C ILE A 13 3.30 13.78 10.38
N GLN A 14 4.58 14.11 10.31
CA GLN A 14 5.34 14.80 11.34
C GLN A 14 5.48 16.27 10.92
N ILE A 15 5.20 17.18 11.86
CA ILE A 15 5.40 18.62 11.68
C ILE A 15 6.45 19.08 12.69
N THR A 16 7.47 19.78 12.20
CA THR A 16 8.55 20.34 13.02
C THR A 16 8.62 21.85 12.80
N LEU A 17 8.49 22.65 13.86
CA LEU A 17 8.80 24.09 13.82
C LEU A 17 10.32 24.27 13.74
N GLN A 18 10.81 24.86 12.66
CA GLN A 18 12.23 25.12 12.45
C GLN A 18 12.61 26.53 12.95
N ASP A 19 11.81 27.53 12.59
CA ASP A 19 11.95 28.96 12.98
C ASP A 19 10.56 29.63 13.05
N GLU A 20 10.49 30.87 13.53
CA GLU A 20 9.22 31.62 13.60
C GLU A 20 8.53 31.69 12.22
N GLY A 21 7.36 31.04 12.12
CA GLY A 21 6.58 30.96 10.87
C GLY A 21 7.08 29.94 9.84
N VAL A 22 8.12 29.16 10.14
CA VAL A 22 8.72 28.17 9.23
C VAL A 22 8.55 26.75 9.77
N TYR A 23 7.84 25.93 9.00
CA TYR A 23 7.52 24.55 9.38
C TYR A 23 8.05 23.57 8.32
N GLU A 24 8.66 22.50 8.78
CA GLU A 24 8.93 21.32 7.97
C GLU A 24 7.82 20.28 8.18
N VAL A 25 7.31 19.72 7.10
CA VAL A 25 6.25 18.71 7.12
C VAL A 25 6.73 17.49 6.35
N THR A 26 6.85 16.37 7.06
CA THR A 26 7.31 15.10 6.50
C THR A 26 6.22 14.06 6.66
N GLN A 27 5.90 13.38 5.57
CA GLN A 27 4.98 12.26 5.64
C GLN A 27 5.69 11.05 6.25
N LEU A 28 5.04 10.43 7.24
CA LEU A 28 5.49 9.19 7.84
C LEU A 28 4.91 8.00 7.08
N ASP A 29 5.62 6.88 7.13
CA ASP A 29 5.09 5.63 6.60
C ASP A 29 3.85 5.23 7.40
N SER A 30 2.79 4.85 6.67
CA SER A 30 1.62 4.26 7.29
C SER A 30 1.97 2.84 7.73
N GLN A 31 1.79 2.52 9.01
CA GLN A 31 1.97 1.15 9.46
C GLN A 31 0.88 0.26 8.87
N SER A 32 1.29 -0.88 8.30
CA SER A 32 0.37 -1.92 7.86
C SER A 32 -0.32 -2.54 9.08
N LYS A 33 -1.64 -2.71 9.03
CA LYS A 33 -2.42 -3.46 10.02
C LYS A 33 -2.03 -4.94 10.05
N PHE A 34 -1.40 -5.41 8.98
CA PHE A 34 -0.94 -6.78 8.82
C PHE A 34 0.53 -6.97 9.21
N ALA A 35 1.24 -5.91 9.60
CA ALA A 35 2.66 -5.98 9.93
C ALA A 35 2.99 -7.11 10.92
N ASP A 36 2.17 -7.30 11.95
CA ASP A 36 2.38 -8.35 12.95
C ASP A 36 2.14 -9.76 12.38
N LEU A 37 1.21 -9.92 11.44
CA LEU A 37 0.90 -11.20 10.81
C LEU A 37 1.96 -11.60 9.78
N SER A 38 2.68 -10.64 9.21
CA SER A 38 3.77 -10.88 8.26
C SER A 38 4.95 -11.67 8.85
N PHE A 39 5.05 -11.76 10.18
CA PHE A 39 6.11 -12.49 10.89
C PHE A 39 5.68 -13.88 11.38
N ASN A 40 4.43 -14.28 11.16
CA ASN A 40 3.97 -15.61 11.53
C ASN A 40 4.63 -16.68 10.64
N GLU A 41 4.97 -17.83 11.21
CA GLU A 41 5.52 -18.95 10.46
C GLU A 41 4.57 -19.39 9.34
N GLY A 42 5.11 -19.59 8.13
CA GLY A 42 4.32 -19.91 6.94
C GLY A 42 3.64 -18.70 6.29
N ASN A 43 3.91 -17.47 6.74
CA ASN A 43 3.50 -16.25 6.05
C ASN A 43 4.70 -15.59 5.33
N TYR A 44 4.51 -15.24 4.07
CA TYR A 44 5.42 -14.40 3.32
C TYR A 44 5.00 -12.94 3.43
N SER A 45 5.91 -12.07 3.85
CA SER A 45 5.64 -10.63 3.94
C SER A 45 5.54 -9.97 2.57
N ILE A 46 4.58 -9.07 2.41
CA ILE A 46 4.47 -8.13 1.31
C ILE A 46 4.92 -6.76 1.83
N ASP A 47 5.98 -6.21 1.25
CA ASP A 47 6.34 -4.80 1.33
C ASP A 47 6.83 -4.36 -0.05
N SER A 48 5.93 -3.73 -0.81
CA SER A 48 6.17 -3.42 -2.22
C SER A 48 5.36 -2.21 -2.70
N GLY A 49 5.51 -1.84 -3.97
CA GLY A 49 4.77 -0.73 -4.54
C GLY A 49 5.00 -0.50 -6.03
N VAL A 50 4.10 0.29 -6.63
CA VAL A 50 4.16 0.73 -8.02
C VAL A 50 3.87 2.22 -8.07
N GLY A 51 4.91 3.03 -8.32
CA GLY A 51 4.78 4.48 -8.31
C GLY A 51 4.20 4.96 -6.96
N PRO A 52 3.07 5.70 -6.95
CA PRO A 52 2.45 6.20 -5.74
C PRO A 52 1.62 5.15 -4.97
N VAL A 53 1.49 3.93 -5.50
CA VAL A 53 0.76 2.84 -4.85
C VAL A 53 1.71 2.03 -3.98
N LYS A 54 1.34 1.80 -2.73
CA LYS A 54 2.07 0.99 -1.76
C LYS A 54 1.22 -0.20 -1.32
N PHE A 55 1.90 -1.34 -1.12
CA PHE A 55 1.33 -2.60 -0.65
C PHE A 55 2.07 -3.05 0.60
N GLY A 56 1.35 -3.34 1.67
CA GLY A 56 1.90 -3.95 2.88
C GLY A 56 1.03 -5.13 3.32
N GLY A 57 1.60 -6.25 3.77
CA GLY A 57 0.81 -7.35 4.30
C GLY A 57 1.47 -8.71 4.21
N PHE A 58 0.69 -9.76 3.93
CA PHE A 58 1.19 -11.13 3.91
C PHE A 58 0.44 -12.04 2.93
N ILE A 59 1.09 -13.16 2.58
CA ILE A 59 0.47 -14.33 1.96
C ILE A 59 0.80 -15.56 2.78
N GLN A 60 -0.21 -16.35 3.13
CA GLN A 60 -0.02 -17.62 3.80
C GLN A 60 0.36 -18.71 2.78
N GLU A 61 1.50 -19.35 2.97
CA GLU A 61 2.15 -20.31 2.04
C GLU A 61 1.21 -21.44 1.58
N ASN A 62 0.51 -22.07 2.53
CA ASN A 62 -0.26 -23.28 2.26
C ASN A 62 -1.66 -22.99 1.69
N SER A 63 -2.37 -22.03 2.27
CA SER A 63 -3.74 -21.69 1.87
C SER A 63 -3.78 -20.75 0.67
N LEU A 64 -2.71 -19.98 0.47
CA LEU A 64 -2.65 -18.83 -0.45
C LEU A 64 -3.65 -17.73 -0.11
N GLU A 65 -4.09 -17.67 1.15
CA GLU A 65 -4.80 -16.53 1.71
C GLU A 65 -3.87 -15.31 1.74
N ILE A 66 -4.39 -14.16 1.32
CA ILE A 66 -3.68 -12.89 1.28
C ILE A 66 -4.42 -11.88 2.15
N GLY A 67 -3.66 -11.13 2.94
CA GLY A 67 -4.09 -9.88 3.57
C GLY A 67 -3.17 -8.75 3.12
N VAL A 68 -3.73 -7.68 2.56
CA VAL A 68 -2.96 -6.56 2.02
C VAL A 68 -3.59 -5.21 2.38
N ASP A 69 -2.79 -4.31 2.91
CA ASP A 69 -3.06 -2.89 3.01
C ASP A 69 -2.61 -2.20 1.73
N VAL A 70 -3.46 -1.31 1.23
CA VAL A 70 -3.16 -0.51 0.04
C VAL A 70 -3.22 0.96 0.38
N ALA A 71 -2.21 1.72 -0.06
CA ALA A 71 -2.21 3.17 0.00
C ALA A 71 -1.88 3.77 -1.35
N ILE A 72 -2.47 4.93 -1.67
CA ILE A 72 -2.16 5.74 -2.85
C ILE A 72 -1.76 7.14 -2.38
N PHE A 73 -0.55 7.61 -2.70
CA PHE A 73 -0.01 8.89 -2.21
C PHE A 73 -0.15 9.05 -0.69
N GLY A 74 0.10 7.98 0.07
CA GLY A 74 -0.04 8.00 1.52
C GLY A 74 -1.46 7.90 2.07
N LEU A 75 -2.47 8.09 1.24
CA LEU A 75 -3.86 7.86 1.64
C LEU A 75 -4.09 6.35 1.74
N SER A 76 -4.30 5.86 2.96
CA SER A 76 -4.74 4.48 3.16
C SER A 76 -6.12 4.28 2.52
N LEU A 77 -6.23 3.29 1.62
CA LEU A 77 -7.50 2.80 1.08
C LEU A 77 -8.14 1.75 1.99
N GLY A 78 -7.36 1.24 2.96
CA GLY A 78 -7.76 0.20 3.89
C GLY A 78 -7.05 -1.14 3.65
N SER A 79 -7.62 -2.16 4.27
CA SER A 79 -7.11 -3.53 4.34
C SER A 79 -8.05 -4.46 3.58
N PHE A 80 -7.50 -5.31 2.73
CA PHE A 80 -8.25 -6.21 1.86
C PHE A 80 -7.74 -7.64 2.05
N ASN A 81 -8.65 -8.61 2.02
CA ASN A 81 -8.32 -10.02 2.14
C ASN A 81 -8.91 -10.82 0.99
N GLY A 82 -8.30 -11.94 0.66
CA GLY A 82 -8.80 -12.87 -0.36
C GLY A 82 -7.91 -14.10 -0.50
N ASN A 83 -8.02 -14.78 -1.64
CA ASN A 83 -7.13 -15.87 -2.01
C ASN A 83 -6.43 -15.53 -3.33
N ILE A 84 -5.09 -15.63 -3.35
CA ILE A 84 -4.32 -15.18 -4.51
C ILE A 84 -4.46 -16.13 -5.72
N LYS A 85 -4.99 -17.35 -5.53
CA LYS A 85 -5.35 -18.28 -6.62
C LYS A 85 -6.45 -17.73 -7.51
N ASP A 86 -7.45 -17.09 -6.89
CA ASP A 86 -8.58 -16.48 -7.59
C ASP A 86 -8.26 -15.05 -8.07
N GLY A 87 -7.21 -14.48 -7.49
CA GLY A 87 -6.84 -13.08 -7.63
C GLY A 87 -7.64 -12.19 -6.68
N LEU A 88 -7.00 -11.11 -6.22
CA LEU A 88 -7.62 -10.08 -5.41
C LEU A 88 -7.77 -8.81 -6.24
N VAL A 89 -8.99 -8.32 -6.40
CA VAL A 89 -9.31 -7.13 -7.20
C VAL A 89 -9.86 -6.04 -6.29
N ILE A 90 -9.28 -4.85 -6.37
CA ILE A 90 -9.66 -3.66 -5.61
C ILE A 90 -10.05 -2.58 -6.61
N LYS A 91 -11.35 -2.26 -6.68
CA LYS A 91 -11.86 -1.17 -7.50
C LYS A 91 -11.74 0.13 -6.73
N VAL A 92 -11.02 1.09 -7.30
CA VAL A 92 -10.71 2.37 -6.67
C VAL A 92 -11.61 3.44 -7.28
N ASN A 93 -12.30 4.18 -6.43
CA ASN A 93 -13.01 5.40 -6.80
C ASN A 93 -12.96 6.37 -5.60
N VAL A 94 -11.89 7.13 -5.52
CA VAL A 94 -11.65 8.15 -4.50
C VAL A 94 -11.33 9.48 -5.17
N ALA A 95 -11.40 10.59 -4.42
CA ALA A 95 -11.22 11.92 -4.99
C ALA A 95 -9.89 12.09 -5.77
N ALA A 96 -8.82 11.43 -5.32
CA ALA A 96 -7.50 11.51 -5.92
C ALA A 96 -7.23 10.48 -7.02
N ALA A 97 -8.01 9.39 -7.12
CA ALA A 97 -7.72 8.27 -7.99
C ALA A 97 -8.96 7.43 -8.34
N SER A 98 -9.02 6.91 -9.57
CA SER A 98 -10.05 5.97 -10.00
C SER A 98 -9.48 4.88 -10.91
N GLY A 99 -9.95 3.64 -10.78
CA GLY A 99 -9.52 2.52 -11.62
C GLY A 99 -9.55 1.19 -10.86
N GLU A 100 -8.57 0.33 -11.12
CA GLU A 100 -8.48 -1.01 -10.55
C GLU A 100 -7.04 -1.38 -10.16
N ILE A 101 -6.91 -2.09 -9.06
CA ILE A 101 -5.69 -2.78 -8.66
C ILE A 101 -6.01 -4.27 -8.58
N LYS A 102 -5.18 -5.11 -9.19
CA LYS A 102 -5.32 -6.57 -9.16
C LYS A 102 -4.03 -7.23 -8.70
N LEU A 103 -4.13 -8.05 -7.65
CA LEU A 103 -3.05 -8.95 -7.20
C LEU A 103 -3.37 -10.37 -7.67
N PHE A 104 -2.38 -11.07 -8.24
CA PHE A 104 -2.59 -12.43 -8.77
C PHE A 104 -1.29 -13.22 -8.89
N ILE A 105 -1.39 -14.55 -8.94
CA ILE A 105 -0.25 -15.42 -9.29
C ILE A 105 -0.04 -15.43 -10.80
N GLN A 106 1.18 -15.14 -11.24
CA GLN A 106 1.70 -15.47 -12.55
C GLN A 106 2.68 -16.65 -12.43
N GLN A 107 2.77 -17.46 -13.49
CA GLN A 107 3.58 -18.68 -13.63
C GLN A 107 4.80 -18.76 -12.69
N GLY A 108 4.97 -19.91 -12.01
CA GLY A 108 6.13 -20.17 -11.14
C GLY A 108 6.07 -19.40 -9.81
N ASN A 109 4.90 -19.34 -9.18
CA ASN A 109 4.69 -18.74 -7.84
C ASN A 109 5.08 -17.26 -7.73
N CYS A 110 5.10 -16.53 -8.85
CA CYS A 110 5.36 -15.10 -8.83
C CYS A 110 4.05 -14.35 -8.60
N ILE A 111 3.99 -13.56 -7.54
CA ILE A 111 2.83 -12.71 -7.27
C ILE A 111 3.04 -11.37 -7.95
N MET A 112 2.04 -10.98 -8.73
CA MET A 112 2.03 -9.78 -9.53
C MET A 112 0.99 -8.80 -9.01
N ALA A 113 1.31 -7.51 -9.08
CA ALA A 113 0.36 -6.42 -8.94
C ALA A 113 0.20 -5.73 -10.29
N SER A 114 -1.01 -5.78 -10.85
CA SER A 114 -1.43 -4.94 -11.96
C SER A 114 -2.16 -3.73 -11.40
N VAL A 115 -1.70 -2.54 -11.77
CA VAL A 115 -2.23 -1.24 -11.35
C VAL A 115 -2.64 -0.49 -12.60
N ASP A 116 -3.95 -0.31 -12.77
CA ASP A 116 -4.58 0.52 -13.80
C ASP A 116 -5.38 1.63 -13.10
N LEU A 117 -4.73 2.77 -12.89
CA LEU A 117 -5.29 3.90 -12.15
C LEU A 117 -5.15 5.20 -12.93
N ARG A 118 -6.25 5.93 -13.03
CA ARG A 118 -6.26 7.35 -13.34
C ARG A 118 -6.04 8.14 -12.06
N ILE A 119 -4.98 8.95 -12.03
CA ILE A 119 -4.65 9.85 -10.92
C ILE A 119 -5.07 11.28 -11.29
N LEU A 120 -5.71 11.99 -10.37
CA LEU A 120 -6.13 13.37 -10.60
C LEU A 120 -4.90 14.26 -10.86
N GLY A 121 -4.92 14.98 -12.00
CA GLY A 121 -3.85 15.92 -12.36
C GLY A 121 -2.54 15.27 -12.83
N GLN A 122 -2.50 13.95 -13.00
CA GLN A 122 -1.33 13.23 -13.52
C GLN A 122 -1.70 12.29 -14.68
N THR A 123 -0.69 11.71 -15.31
CA THR A 123 -0.84 10.65 -16.30
C THR A 123 -1.36 9.37 -15.64
N ASN A 124 -2.15 8.58 -16.37
CA ASN A 124 -2.60 7.27 -15.91
C ASN A 124 -1.40 6.36 -15.60
N ILE A 125 -1.56 5.54 -14.58
CA ILE A 125 -0.66 4.44 -14.25
C ILE A 125 -1.30 3.18 -14.85
N ASP A 126 -0.61 2.57 -15.80
CA ASP A 126 -0.94 1.25 -16.32
C ASP A 126 0.35 0.43 -16.29
N ARG A 127 0.53 -0.34 -15.22
CA ARG A 127 1.74 -1.16 -15.01
C ARG A 127 1.42 -2.44 -14.27
N THR A 128 2.15 -3.49 -14.64
CA THR A 128 2.18 -4.74 -13.89
C THR A 128 3.58 -5.00 -13.40
N VAL A 129 3.76 -5.26 -12.10
CA VAL A 129 5.05 -5.56 -11.49
C VAL A 129 4.97 -6.82 -10.65
N LYS A 130 6.11 -7.49 -10.48
CA LYS A 130 6.25 -8.55 -9.48
C LYS A 130 6.38 -7.91 -8.10
N ILE A 131 5.59 -8.38 -7.13
CA ILE A 131 5.63 -7.91 -5.74
C ILE A 131 6.20 -8.93 -4.78
N LEU A 132 6.15 -10.22 -5.11
CA LEU A 132 6.65 -11.31 -4.28
C LEU A 132 6.93 -12.58 -5.12
N THR A 133 7.83 -13.43 -4.65
CA THR A 133 7.98 -14.82 -5.11
C THR A 133 7.79 -15.71 -3.88
N LEU A 134 6.89 -16.70 -3.97
CA LEU A 134 6.66 -17.70 -2.91
C LEU A 134 7.67 -18.85 -3.02
#